data_AF-A0A7X6MSS5-F1
#
_entry.id   AF-A0A7X6MSS5-F1
#
_cell.length_a   1.000
_cell.length_b   1.000
_cell.length_c   1.000
_cell.angle_alpha   90.00
_cell.angle_beta   90.00
_cell.angle_gamma   90.00
#
_symmetry.space_group_name_H-M   'P 1'
#
loop_
_entity.id
_entity.type
_entity.pdbx_description
1 polymer ?
#
loop_
_entity_poly.entity_id
_entity_poly.type
_entity_poly.pdbx_seq_one_letter_code
_entity_poly.pdbx_strand_id
1 'polypeptide(L)'
;MDGWYYTPGWGALGTITVAVIAVLFNLRSNRRTLRLSGEQFTKSQSHAQAVLDTSIAQFERVREEARLDKLRIEIIGLINALAERTVKLDKAIGQIDEVVEGIARAEEDLDYRFDRVDKAMRAIMAAEYWGVYNQISGHAFAIRLLTKDEELLALLNQLQPIIAEERTHYEGVVMVRQLRRRREDERLRASLLDDEVRRLTKQLTSYALVNLRNHTTSE
;
A
#
# COMPACT_ATOMS: atom_id res chain seq x y z
N MET A 1 -5.31 89.44 60.21
CA MET A 1 -6.52 88.61 60.26
C MET A 1 -7.07 88.51 58.85
N ASP A 2 -6.76 87.36 58.24
CA ASP A 2 -7.57 86.50 57.37
C ASP A 2 -8.66 87.09 56.47
N GLY A 3 -8.66 86.61 55.23
CA GLY A 3 -9.79 86.72 54.31
C GLY A 3 -9.47 86.22 52.91
N TRP A 4 -9.20 84.92 52.77
CA TRP A 4 -9.03 84.22 51.49
C TRP A 4 -10.22 84.46 50.56
N TYR A 5 -9.99 85.02 49.37
CA TYR A 5 -10.95 85.00 48.27
C TYR A 5 -10.90 83.64 47.58
N TYR A 6 -11.74 82.72 48.03
CA TYR A 6 -12.06 81.49 47.31
C TYR A 6 -13.13 81.82 46.27
N THR A 7 -12.81 81.70 44.97
CA THR A 7 -13.77 81.76 43.86
C THR A 7 -14.14 80.33 43.44
N PRO A 8 -15.26 79.76 43.94
CA PRO A 8 -15.74 78.47 43.47
C PRO A 8 -16.49 78.69 42.15
N GLY A 9 -16.01 78.12 41.06
CA GLY A 9 -16.83 78.00 39.84
C GLY A 9 -16.05 77.87 38.53
N TRP A 10 -14.99 78.65 38.35
CA TRP A 10 -14.27 78.68 37.06
C TRP A 10 -13.32 77.48 36.88
N GLY A 11 -12.66 77.03 37.95
CA GLY A 11 -11.81 75.83 37.92
C GLY A 11 -12.61 74.53 37.69
N ALA A 12 -13.88 74.50 38.10
CA ALA A 12 -14.79 73.37 37.91
C ALA A 12 -15.23 73.25 36.44
N LEU A 13 -15.48 74.36 35.74
CA LEU A 13 -15.86 74.33 34.31
C LEU A 13 -14.72 73.86 33.42
N GLY A 14 -13.48 74.29 33.69
CA GLY A 14 -12.30 73.83 32.94
C GLY A 14 -12.05 72.32 33.10
N THR A 15 -12.16 71.81 34.32
CA THR A 15 -11.99 70.37 34.62
C THR A 15 -13.11 69.51 34.04
N ILE A 16 -14.36 69.98 34.07
CA ILE A 16 -15.50 69.30 33.41
C ILE A 16 -15.27 69.23 31.89
N THR A 17 -14.81 70.33 31.27
CA THR A 17 -14.59 70.37 29.81
C THR A 17 -13.48 69.41 29.38
N VAL A 18 -12.37 69.37 30.13
CA VAL A 18 -11.27 68.42 29.88
C VAL A 18 -11.71 66.97 30.10
N ALA A 19 -12.52 66.70 31.13
CA ALA A 19 -13.07 65.38 31.38
C ALA A 19 -13.98 64.91 30.24
N VAL A 20 -14.84 65.78 29.70
CA VAL A 20 -15.70 65.46 28.55
C VAL A 20 -14.88 65.19 27.30
N ILE A 21 -13.85 66.00 27.03
CA ILE A 21 -12.94 65.79 25.89
C ILE A 21 -12.19 64.45 26.06
N ALA A 22 -11.72 64.13 27.26
CA ALA A 22 -11.03 62.87 27.54
C ALA A 22 -11.94 61.66 27.32
N VAL A 23 -13.20 61.72 27.78
CA VAL A 23 -14.20 60.66 27.56
C VAL A 23 -14.49 60.48 26.07
N LEU A 24 -14.66 61.58 25.32
CA LEU A 24 -14.88 61.52 23.87
C LEU A 24 -13.67 60.95 23.12
N PHE A 25 -12.46 61.32 23.53
CA PHE A 25 -11.23 60.78 22.94
C PHE A 25 -11.07 59.28 23.24
N ASN A 26 -11.41 58.85 24.46
CA ASN A 26 -11.39 57.46 24.87
C ASN A 26 -12.42 56.62 24.09
N LEU A 27 -13.66 57.11 23.96
CA LEU A 27 -14.70 56.47 23.13
C LEU A 27 -14.30 56.36 21.66
N ARG A 28 -13.68 57.41 21.08
CA ARG A 28 -13.21 57.40 19.69
C ARG A 28 -12.04 56.44 19.51
N SER A 29 -11.10 56.41 20.45
CA SER A 29 -9.98 55.49 20.46
C SER A 29 -10.46 54.04 20.55
N ASN A 30 -11.34 53.72 21.50
CA ASN A 30 -11.90 52.38 21.66
C ASN A 30 -12.67 51.91 20.42
N ARG A 31 -13.47 52.77 19.78
CA ARG A 31 -14.15 52.41 18.52
C ARG A 31 -13.17 52.10 17.38
N ARG A 32 -12.05 52.81 17.32
CA ARG A 32 -11.01 52.59 16.29
C ARG A 32 -10.26 51.27 16.56
N THR A 33 -9.91 51.01 17.81
CA THR A 33 -9.27 49.75 18.23
C THR A 33 -10.18 48.55 17.97
N LEU A 34 -11.46 48.62 18.33
CA LEU A 34 -12.43 47.54 18.08
C LEU A 34 -12.62 47.24 16.59
N ARG A 35 -12.64 48.27 15.73
CA ARG A 35 -12.68 48.09 14.27
C ARG A 35 -11.43 47.40 13.75
N LEU A 36 -10.24 47.84 14.17
CA LEU A 36 -8.97 47.24 13.77
C LEU A 36 -8.84 45.79 14.25
N SER A 37 -9.28 45.49 15.48
CA SER A 37 -9.32 44.12 16.01
C SER A 37 -10.31 43.24 15.25
N GLY A 38 -11.47 43.76 14.88
CA GLY A 38 -12.44 43.03 14.04
C GLY A 38 -11.90 42.71 12.64
N GLU A 39 -11.22 43.66 12.01
CA GLU A 39 -10.55 43.46 10.71
C GLU A 39 -9.36 42.48 10.80
N GLN A 40 -8.60 42.51 11.89
CA GLN A 40 -7.55 41.52 12.13
C GLN A 40 -8.12 40.13 12.41
N PHE A 41 -9.24 40.04 13.13
CA PHE A 41 -9.90 38.77 13.39
C PHE A 41 -10.41 38.13 12.11
N THR A 42 -11.10 38.89 11.24
CA THR A 42 -11.59 38.37 9.95
C THR A 42 -10.44 37.96 9.03
N LYS A 43 -9.35 38.75 8.97
CA LYS A 43 -8.13 38.38 8.23
C LYS A 43 -7.47 37.12 8.80
N SER A 44 -7.41 36.98 10.13
CA SER A 44 -6.85 35.79 10.79
C SER A 44 -7.69 34.55 10.50
N GLN A 45 -9.02 34.69 10.48
CA GLN A 45 -9.94 33.60 10.16
C GLN A 45 -9.83 33.18 8.69
N SER A 46 -9.77 34.14 7.75
CA SER A 46 -9.56 33.83 6.33
C SER A 46 -8.19 33.20 6.07
N HIS A 47 -7.16 33.62 6.81
CA HIS A 47 -5.82 33.03 6.70
C HIS A 47 -5.79 31.62 7.28
N ALA A 48 -6.42 31.39 8.44
CA ALA A 48 -6.54 30.06 9.03
C ALA A 48 -7.31 29.09 8.10
N GLN A 49 -8.39 29.57 7.46
CA GLN A 49 -9.12 28.79 6.47
C GLN A 49 -8.24 28.42 5.26
N ALA A 50 -7.50 29.38 4.70
CA ALA A 50 -6.61 29.13 3.57
C ALA A 50 -5.48 28.14 3.90
N VAL A 51 -4.93 28.21 5.12
CA VAL A 51 -3.91 27.26 5.61
C VAL A 51 -4.50 25.86 5.76
N LEU A 52 -5.72 25.73 6.28
CA LEU A 52 -6.42 24.45 6.39
C LEU A 52 -6.68 23.83 5.01
N ASP A 53 -7.22 24.60 4.06
CA ASP A 53 -7.49 24.11 2.71
C ASP A 53 -6.21 23.64 2.02
N THR A 54 -5.11 24.38 2.19
CA THR A 54 -3.78 24.00 1.67
C THR A 54 -3.27 22.72 2.34
N SER A 55 -3.45 22.58 3.66
CA SER A 55 -3.02 21.40 4.40
C SER A 55 -3.80 20.16 3.97
N ILE A 56 -5.12 20.27 3.79
CA ILE A 56 -5.98 19.18 3.30
C ILE A 56 -5.51 18.71 1.92
N ALA A 57 -5.30 19.66 0.98
CA ALA A 57 -4.80 19.33 -0.35
C ALA A 57 -3.41 18.67 -0.30
N GLN A 58 -2.52 19.10 0.61
CA GLN A 58 -1.22 18.46 0.82
C GLN A 58 -1.36 17.04 1.39
N PHE A 59 -2.24 16.83 2.37
CA PHE A 59 -2.49 15.50 2.92
C PHE A 59 -3.07 14.53 1.88
N GLU A 60 -3.97 15.00 1.03
CA GLU A 60 -4.52 14.21 -0.08
C GLU A 60 -3.42 13.80 -1.07
N ARG A 61 -2.51 14.71 -1.42
CA ARG A 61 -1.36 14.40 -2.28
C ARG A 61 -0.42 13.37 -1.66
N VAL A 62 -0.01 13.59 -0.41
CA VAL A 62 0.88 12.65 0.32
C VAL A 62 0.23 11.27 0.42
N ARG A 63 -1.10 11.21 0.64
CA ARG A 63 -1.84 9.95 0.68
C ARG A 63 -1.83 9.23 -0.65
N GLU A 64 -2.02 9.96 -1.76
CA GLU A 64 -1.99 9.35 -3.10
C GLU A 64 -0.58 8.91 -3.49
N GLU A 65 0.44 9.70 -3.18
CA GLU A 65 1.85 9.33 -3.36
C GLU A 65 2.20 8.05 -2.56
N ALA A 66 1.83 7.99 -1.29
CA ALA A 66 2.05 6.80 -0.45
C ALA A 66 1.33 5.56 -1.00
N ARG A 67 0.13 5.73 -1.57
CA ARG A 67 -0.61 4.66 -2.23
C ARG A 67 0.11 4.17 -3.49
N LEU A 68 0.63 5.08 -4.31
CA LEU A 68 1.40 4.75 -5.52
C LEU A 68 2.72 4.05 -5.18
N ASP A 69 3.43 4.49 -4.15
CA ASP A 69 4.64 3.83 -3.70
C ASP A 69 4.37 2.44 -3.15
N LYS A 70 3.27 2.29 -2.39
CA LYS A 70 2.84 0.96 -1.95
C LYS A 70 2.50 0.08 -3.15
N LEU A 71 1.79 0.58 -4.15
CA LEU A 71 1.48 -0.15 -5.38
C LEU A 71 2.76 -0.60 -6.10
N ARG A 72 3.78 0.26 -6.21
CA ARG A 72 5.10 -0.08 -6.78
C ARG A 72 5.75 -1.24 -6.02
N ILE A 73 5.79 -1.16 -4.70
CA ILE A 73 6.37 -2.20 -3.84
C ILE A 73 5.66 -3.53 -4.05
N GLU A 74 4.32 -3.52 -4.12
CA GLU A 74 3.54 -4.74 -4.33
C GLU A 74 3.74 -5.34 -5.73
N ILE A 75 3.86 -4.51 -6.79
CA ILE A 75 4.17 -4.99 -8.16
C ILE A 75 5.56 -5.63 -8.21
N ILE A 76 6.57 -4.99 -7.61
CA ILE A 76 7.93 -5.53 -7.54
C ILE A 76 7.94 -6.83 -6.72
N GLY A 77 7.24 -6.85 -5.59
CA GLY A 77 7.07 -8.04 -4.76
C GLY A 77 6.45 -9.20 -5.54
N LEU A 78 5.40 -8.94 -6.33
CA LEU A 78 4.79 -9.94 -7.19
C LEU A 78 5.77 -10.48 -8.24
N ILE A 79 6.49 -9.60 -8.94
CA ILE A 79 7.49 -10.02 -9.95
C ILE A 79 8.57 -10.90 -9.31
N ASN A 80 9.07 -10.52 -8.14
CA ASN A 80 10.09 -11.29 -7.42
C ASN A 80 9.55 -12.66 -6.99
N ALA A 81 8.34 -12.73 -6.44
CA ALA A 81 7.72 -13.99 -6.04
C ALA A 81 7.48 -14.92 -7.25
N LEU A 82 7.09 -14.36 -8.41
CA LEU A 82 6.95 -15.11 -9.66
C LEU A 82 8.29 -15.64 -10.18
N ALA A 83 9.37 -14.88 -10.02
CA ALA A 83 10.72 -15.33 -10.39
C ALA A 83 11.25 -16.42 -9.43
N GLU A 84 10.98 -16.28 -8.13
CA GLU A 84 11.38 -17.26 -7.12
C GLU A 84 10.62 -18.58 -7.25
N ARG A 85 9.36 -18.54 -7.72
CA ARG A 85 8.49 -19.70 -7.95
C ARG A 85 9.22 -20.85 -8.65
N THR A 86 9.83 -20.61 -9.81
CA THR A 86 10.47 -21.66 -10.60
C THR A 86 11.64 -22.28 -9.84
N VAL A 87 12.48 -21.46 -9.20
CA VAL A 87 13.65 -21.94 -8.43
C VAL A 87 13.21 -22.81 -7.25
N LYS A 88 12.17 -22.40 -6.54
CA LYS A 88 11.63 -23.14 -5.40
C LYS A 88 10.93 -24.43 -5.81
N LEU A 89 10.21 -24.39 -6.93
CA LEU A 89 9.59 -25.57 -7.52
C LEU A 89 10.63 -26.60 -7.95
N ASP A 90 11.67 -26.18 -8.68
CA ASP A 90 12.74 -27.06 -9.13
C ASP A 90 13.47 -27.71 -7.94
N LYS A 91 13.74 -26.92 -6.90
CA LYS A 91 14.33 -27.43 -5.66
C LYS A 91 13.43 -28.47 -4.98
N ALA A 92 12.13 -28.19 -4.88
CA ALA A 92 11.17 -29.12 -4.26
C ALA A 92 11.08 -30.43 -5.06
N ILE A 93 11.02 -30.34 -6.40
CA ILE A 93 11.00 -31.52 -7.28
C ILE A 93 12.28 -32.34 -7.11
N GLY A 94 13.46 -31.71 -7.09
CA GLY A 94 14.72 -32.41 -6.88
C GLY A 94 14.78 -33.17 -5.55
N GLN A 95 14.33 -32.54 -4.46
CA GLN A 95 14.23 -33.21 -3.15
C GLN A 95 13.22 -34.35 -3.14
N ILE A 96 12.10 -34.21 -3.85
CA ILE A 96 11.11 -35.29 -4.01
C ILE A 96 11.74 -36.47 -4.76
N ASP A 97 12.46 -36.22 -5.84
CA ASP A 97 13.12 -37.28 -6.62
C ASP A 97 14.14 -38.05 -5.76
N GLU A 98 14.95 -37.34 -4.95
CA GLU A 98 15.89 -37.96 -4.01
C GLU A 98 15.19 -38.86 -2.97
N VAL A 99 14.07 -38.39 -2.41
CA VAL A 99 13.29 -39.16 -1.43
C VAL A 99 12.62 -40.38 -2.09
N VAL A 100 12.06 -40.20 -3.28
CA VAL A 100 11.43 -41.30 -4.04
C VAL A 100 12.45 -42.37 -4.37
N GLU A 101 13.66 -42.01 -4.81
CA GLU A 101 14.73 -42.98 -5.04
C GLU A 101 15.17 -43.69 -3.76
N GLY A 102 15.28 -42.97 -2.64
CA GLY A 102 15.64 -43.55 -1.35
C GLY A 102 14.62 -44.58 -0.87
N ILE A 103 13.33 -44.24 -0.94
CA ILE A 103 12.23 -45.15 -0.59
C ILE A 103 12.14 -46.30 -1.58
N ALA A 104 12.50 -46.08 -2.85
CA ALA A 104 12.46 -47.13 -3.87
C ALA A 104 13.43 -48.29 -3.59
N ARG A 105 14.53 -48.01 -2.90
CA ARG A 105 15.58 -48.97 -2.52
C ARG A 105 15.27 -49.74 -1.23
N ALA A 106 14.23 -49.37 -0.49
CA ALA A 106 13.83 -50.07 0.73
C ALA A 106 13.02 -51.35 0.42
N GLU A 107 13.35 -52.46 1.09
CA GLU A 107 12.56 -53.70 1.09
C GLU A 107 11.32 -53.53 2.00
N GLU A 108 10.44 -52.62 1.61
CA GLU A 108 9.18 -52.35 2.30
C GLU A 108 7.99 -52.70 1.40
N ASP A 109 6.85 -53.01 2.04
CA ASP A 109 5.58 -53.21 1.35
C ASP A 109 5.18 -51.97 0.53
N LEU A 110 4.56 -52.21 -0.63
CA LEU A 110 4.20 -51.19 -1.62
C LEU A 110 3.30 -50.11 -1.02
N ASP A 111 2.27 -50.50 -0.26
CA ASP A 111 1.32 -49.54 0.33
C ASP A 111 2.00 -48.62 1.35
N TYR A 112 2.91 -49.16 2.15
CA TYR A 112 3.67 -48.39 3.13
C TYR A 112 4.68 -47.42 2.47
N ARG A 113 5.31 -47.85 1.36
CA ARG A 113 6.18 -46.97 0.56
C ARG A 113 5.41 -45.81 -0.06
N PHE A 114 4.19 -46.04 -0.54
CA PHE A 114 3.37 -44.97 -1.11
C PHE A 114 2.95 -43.93 -0.07
N ASP A 115 2.51 -44.34 1.12
CA ASP A 115 2.15 -43.40 2.19
C ASP A 115 3.35 -42.55 2.63
N ARG A 116 4.55 -43.15 2.70
CA ARG A 116 5.77 -42.42 3.03
C ARG A 116 6.16 -41.40 1.94
N VAL A 117 6.03 -41.77 0.66
CA VAL A 117 6.27 -40.86 -0.47
C VAL A 117 5.27 -39.70 -0.44
N ASP A 118 3.96 -39.94 -0.29
CA ASP A 118 2.95 -38.86 -0.23
C ASP A 118 3.23 -37.89 0.92
N LYS A 119 3.50 -38.41 2.13
CA LYS A 119 3.83 -37.57 3.30
C LYS A 119 5.08 -36.73 3.08
N ALA A 120 6.14 -37.32 2.52
CA ALA A 120 7.38 -36.61 2.27
C ALA A 120 7.21 -35.55 1.17
N MET A 121 6.51 -35.90 0.08
CA MET A 121 6.17 -34.95 -0.98
C MET A 121 5.42 -33.75 -0.42
N ARG A 122 4.34 -33.96 0.35
CA ARG A 122 3.58 -32.88 0.99
C ARG A 122 4.46 -32.00 1.89
N ALA A 123 5.34 -32.61 2.68
CA ALA A 123 6.20 -31.89 3.60
C ALA A 123 7.22 -31.00 2.86
N ILE A 124 7.90 -31.55 1.85
CA ILE A 124 8.86 -30.81 1.01
C ILE A 124 8.17 -29.65 0.32
N MET A 125 7.05 -29.95 -0.31
CA MET A 125 6.20 -28.99 -0.98
C MET A 125 5.77 -27.85 -0.05
N ALA A 126 5.18 -28.17 1.10
CA ALA A 126 4.77 -27.18 2.09
C ALA A 126 5.93 -26.30 2.57
N ALA A 127 7.12 -26.88 2.75
CA ALA A 127 8.31 -26.17 3.21
C ALA A 127 8.92 -25.25 2.14
N GLU A 128 8.95 -25.67 0.88
CA GLU A 128 9.73 -24.98 -0.16
C GLU A 128 8.88 -24.13 -1.11
N TYR A 129 7.66 -24.57 -1.45
CA TYR A 129 6.92 -24.00 -2.57
C TYR A 129 5.60 -23.28 -2.16
N TRP A 130 4.95 -23.69 -1.07
CA TRP A 130 3.61 -23.21 -0.74
C TRP A 130 3.66 -21.76 -0.23
N GLY A 131 4.77 -21.40 0.42
CA GLY A 131 5.05 -20.04 0.83
C GLY A 131 5.06 -19.05 -0.33
N VAL A 132 5.65 -19.44 -1.48
CA VAL A 132 5.74 -18.58 -2.67
C VAL A 132 4.36 -18.31 -3.25
N TYR A 133 3.49 -19.33 -3.35
CA TYR A 133 2.11 -19.14 -3.80
C TYR A 133 1.32 -18.17 -2.94
N ASN A 134 1.50 -18.25 -1.61
CA ASN A 134 0.85 -17.35 -0.68
C ASN A 134 1.34 -15.91 -0.89
N GLN A 135 2.64 -15.71 -1.15
CA GLN A 135 3.20 -14.40 -1.48
C GLN A 135 2.64 -13.86 -2.80
N ILE A 136 2.64 -14.65 -3.88
CA ILE A 136 2.06 -14.28 -5.18
C ILE A 136 0.61 -13.83 -5.00
N SER A 137 -0.18 -14.63 -4.27
CA SER A 137 -1.60 -14.32 -4.03
C SER A 137 -1.78 -13.06 -3.19
N GLY A 138 -0.95 -12.88 -2.16
CA GLY A 138 -0.95 -11.70 -1.29
C GLY A 138 -0.65 -10.41 -2.05
N HIS A 139 0.43 -10.41 -2.84
CA HIS A 139 0.81 -9.26 -3.67
C HIS A 139 -0.26 -8.95 -4.73
N ALA A 140 -0.75 -9.97 -5.44
CA ALA A 140 -1.82 -9.78 -6.42
C ALA A 140 -3.10 -9.20 -5.79
N PHE A 141 -3.47 -9.64 -4.58
CA PHE A 141 -4.60 -9.09 -3.85
C PHE A 141 -4.37 -7.63 -3.43
N ALA A 142 -3.19 -7.32 -2.89
CA ALA A 142 -2.83 -5.96 -2.50
C ALA A 142 -2.87 -5.00 -3.71
N ILE A 143 -2.34 -5.40 -4.86
CA ILE A 143 -2.40 -4.61 -6.10
C ILE A 143 -3.84 -4.28 -6.47
N ARG A 144 -4.76 -5.26 -6.42
CA ARG A 144 -6.18 -5.03 -6.73
C ARG A 144 -6.85 -4.02 -5.81
N LEU A 145 -6.47 -3.98 -4.54
CA LEU A 145 -6.99 -2.98 -3.60
C LEU A 145 -6.41 -1.59 -3.83
N LEU A 146 -5.20 -1.53 -4.36
CA LEU A 146 -4.45 -0.29 -4.52
C LEU A 146 -4.65 0.38 -5.87
N THR A 147 -5.14 -0.32 -6.90
CA THR A 147 -5.24 0.23 -8.26
C THR A 147 -6.64 0.07 -8.89
N LYS A 148 -6.92 0.94 -9.86
CA LYS A 148 -8.05 0.82 -10.80
C LYS A 148 -7.56 0.68 -12.25
N ASP A 149 -6.27 0.45 -12.44
CA ASP A 149 -5.67 0.29 -13.77
C ASP A 149 -6.13 -1.03 -14.39
N GLU A 150 -6.98 -0.93 -15.42
CA GLU A 150 -7.57 -2.08 -16.10
C GLU A 150 -6.53 -2.95 -16.82
N GLU A 151 -5.42 -2.38 -17.30
CA GLU A 151 -4.35 -3.15 -17.95
C GLU A 151 -3.63 -4.05 -16.94
N LEU A 152 -3.27 -3.47 -15.79
CA LEU A 152 -2.65 -4.20 -14.69
C LEU A 152 -3.61 -5.26 -14.13
N LEU A 153 -4.88 -4.91 -13.94
CA LEU A 153 -5.89 -5.85 -13.46
C LEU A 153 -6.14 -6.99 -14.45
N ALA A 154 -6.12 -6.73 -15.76
CA ALA A 154 -6.23 -7.77 -16.78
C ALA A 154 -5.07 -8.77 -16.72
N LEU A 155 -3.83 -8.30 -16.53
CA LEU A 155 -2.67 -9.17 -16.34
C LEU A 155 -2.82 -10.05 -15.10
N LEU A 156 -3.28 -9.50 -13.97
CA LEU A 156 -3.52 -10.27 -12.75
C LEU A 156 -4.64 -11.31 -12.93
N ASN A 157 -5.69 -10.96 -13.66
CA ASN A 157 -6.81 -11.85 -13.93
C ASN A 157 -6.44 -13.01 -14.87
N GLN A 158 -5.44 -12.83 -15.73
CA GLN A 158 -4.86 -13.93 -16.50
C GLN A 158 -3.90 -14.77 -15.66
N LEU A 159 -3.06 -14.14 -14.84
CA LEU A 159 -2.03 -14.81 -14.05
C LEU A 159 -2.60 -15.72 -12.96
N GLN A 160 -3.57 -15.23 -12.19
CA GLN A 160 -4.10 -15.98 -11.04
C GLN A 160 -4.70 -17.36 -11.36
N PRO A 161 -5.55 -17.54 -12.38
CA PRO A 161 -6.08 -18.86 -12.69
C PRO A 161 -4.96 -19.85 -13.07
N ILE A 162 -3.91 -19.39 -13.76
CA ILE A 162 -2.76 -20.23 -14.13
C ILE A 162 -1.99 -20.67 -12.88
N ILE A 163 -1.71 -19.74 -11.98
CA ILE A 163 -1.04 -20.01 -10.70
C ILE A 163 -1.87 -20.97 -9.82
N ALA A 164 -3.20 -20.79 -9.79
CA ALA A 164 -4.10 -21.69 -9.08
C ALA A 164 -4.18 -23.09 -9.71
N GLU A 165 -4.20 -23.16 -11.04
CA GLU A 165 -4.17 -24.43 -11.79
C GLU A 165 -2.87 -25.18 -11.52
N GLU A 166 -1.74 -24.49 -11.56
CA GLU A 166 -0.44 -25.08 -11.29
C GLU A 166 -0.36 -25.63 -9.85
N ARG A 167 -0.83 -24.86 -8.87
CA ARG A 167 -0.91 -25.32 -7.48
C ARG A 167 -1.75 -26.59 -7.38
N THR A 168 -2.92 -26.59 -8.01
CA THR A 168 -3.84 -27.74 -8.01
C THR A 168 -3.21 -28.94 -8.72
N HIS A 169 -2.46 -28.71 -9.79
CA HIS A 169 -1.72 -29.74 -10.50
C HIS A 169 -0.71 -30.42 -9.56
N TYR A 170 0.12 -29.65 -8.86
CA TYR A 170 1.11 -30.23 -7.95
C TYR A 170 0.47 -30.86 -6.70
N GLU A 171 -0.58 -30.26 -6.12
CA GLU A 171 -1.35 -30.90 -5.04
C GLU A 171 -2.00 -32.22 -5.51
N GLY A 172 -2.47 -32.27 -6.76
CA GLY A 172 -3.07 -33.45 -7.38
C GLY A 172 -2.07 -34.55 -7.75
N VAL A 173 -0.89 -34.18 -8.25
CA VAL A 173 0.22 -35.10 -8.56
C VAL A 173 0.78 -35.72 -7.28
N VAL A 174 0.83 -34.95 -6.18
CA VAL A 174 1.15 -35.47 -4.83
C VAL A 174 0.10 -36.50 -4.39
N MET A 175 -1.17 -36.29 -4.74
CA MET A 175 -2.31 -37.11 -4.33
C MET A 175 -2.59 -38.38 -5.16
N VAL A 176 -2.17 -38.46 -6.43
CA VAL A 176 -2.69 -39.48 -7.35
C VAL A 176 -1.61 -40.47 -7.84
N ARG A 177 -1.80 -41.72 -7.42
CA ARG A 177 -1.17 -42.98 -7.85
C ARG A 177 -1.15 -43.20 -9.39
N GLN A 178 -0.36 -42.51 -10.22
CA GLN A 178 -0.19 -42.88 -11.65
C GLN A 178 1.22 -42.60 -12.22
N LEU A 179 2.24 -43.24 -11.64
CA LEU A 179 3.67 -42.98 -11.89
C LEU A 179 4.28 -43.36 -13.26
N ARG A 180 3.52 -43.72 -14.31
CA ARG A 180 4.21 -44.17 -15.56
C ARG A 180 3.63 -43.79 -16.91
N ARG A 181 2.31 -43.65 -17.09
CA ARG A 181 1.72 -43.28 -18.39
C ARG A 181 1.26 -41.83 -18.52
N ARG A 182 1.14 -41.09 -17.41
CA ARG A 182 0.77 -39.66 -17.43
C ARG A 182 1.96 -38.69 -17.48
N ARG A 183 3.19 -39.19 -17.32
CA ARG A 183 4.38 -38.33 -17.20
C ARG A 183 4.61 -37.41 -18.40
N GLU A 184 4.32 -37.84 -19.63
CA GLU A 184 4.57 -37.01 -20.81
C GLU A 184 3.52 -35.90 -20.96
N ASP A 185 2.24 -36.22 -20.87
CA ASP A 185 1.14 -35.24 -20.93
C ASP A 185 1.19 -34.25 -19.75
N GLU A 186 1.52 -34.72 -18.54
CA GLU A 186 1.66 -33.88 -17.35
C GLU A 186 2.88 -32.97 -17.46
N ARG A 187 4.01 -33.45 -17.99
CA ARG A 187 5.20 -32.61 -18.26
C ARG A 187 4.91 -31.55 -19.31
N LEU A 188 4.19 -31.91 -20.38
CA LEU A 188 3.82 -30.95 -21.42
C LEU A 188 2.90 -29.87 -20.86
N ARG A 189 1.91 -30.25 -20.04
CA ARG A 189 1.03 -29.30 -19.35
C ARG A 189 1.79 -28.39 -18.38
N ALA A 190 2.69 -28.95 -17.57
CA ALA A 190 3.52 -28.17 -16.66
C ALA A 190 4.43 -27.17 -17.41
N SER A 191 5.00 -27.58 -18.55
CA SER A 191 5.80 -26.68 -19.41
C SER A 191 4.96 -25.54 -19.97
N LEU A 192 3.75 -25.82 -20.45
CA LEU A 192 2.85 -24.79 -20.97
C LEU A 192 2.44 -23.78 -19.89
N LEU A 193 2.18 -24.25 -18.67
CA LEU A 193 1.88 -23.38 -17.54
C LEU A 193 3.09 -22.49 -17.19
N ASP A 194 4.30 -23.04 -17.16
CA ASP A 194 5.52 -22.25 -16.88
C ASP A 194 5.77 -21.19 -17.97
N ASP A 195 5.62 -21.55 -19.24
CA ASP A 195 5.78 -20.62 -20.36
C ASP A 195 4.79 -19.46 -20.28
N GLU A 196 3.54 -19.75 -19.94
CA GLU A 196 2.50 -18.75 -19.80
C GLU A 196 2.74 -17.82 -18.59
N VAL A 197 3.16 -18.39 -17.45
CA VAL A 197 3.59 -17.59 -16.28
C VAL A 197 4.76 -16.69 -16.65
N ARG A 198 5.77 -17.20 -17.36
CA ARG A 198 6.91 -16.39 -17.83
C ARG A 198 6.47 -15.29 -18.78
N ARG A 199 5.57 -15.59 -19.72
CA ARG A 199 5.01 -14.61 -20.66
C ARG A 199 4.33 -13.47 -19.91
N LEU A 200 3.44 -13.79 -18.97
CA LEU A 200 2.73 -12.81 -18.16
C LEU A 200 3.66 -12.03 -17.23
N THR A 201 4.67 -12.68 -16.65
CA THR A 201 5.69 -12.03 -15.82
C THR A 201 6.50 -11.02 -16.61
N LYS A 202 6.84 -11.33 -17.88
CA LYS A 202 7.48 -10.36 -18.78
C LYS A 202 6.57 -9.19 -19.08
N GLN A 203 5.29 -9.42 -19.37
CA GLN A 203 4.33 -8.34 -19.60
C GLN A 203 4.17 -7.44 -18.36
N LEU A 204 4.08 -8.04 -17.16
CA LEU A 204 4.02 -7.31 -15.90
C LEU A 204 5.30 -6.49 -15.65
N THR A 205 6.47 -7.06 -15.94
CA THR A 205 7.75 -6.34 -15.87
C THR A 205 7.81 -5.18 -16.85
N SER A 206 7.39 -5.39 -18.10
CA SER A 206 7.33 -4.33 -19.11
C SER A 206 6.38 -3.21 -18.69
N TYR A 207 5.18 -3.55 -18.21
CA TYR A 207 4.23 -2.60 -17.64
C TYR A 207 4.88 -1.81 -16.49
N ALA A 208 5.53 -2.50 -15.55
CA ALA A 208 6.19 -1.87 -14.41
C ALA A 208 7.28 -0.89 -14.84
N LEU A 209 8.12 -1.25 -15.82
CA LEU A 209 9.20 -0.40 -16.31
C LEU A 209 8.69 0.86 -17.03
N VAL A 210 7.57 0.75 -17.77
CA VAL A 210 7.00 1.88 -18.51
C VAL A 210 6.20 2.80 -17.57
N ASN A 211 5.30 2.22 -16.78
CA ASN A 211 4.30 3.01 -16.05
C ASN A 211 4.77 3.45 -14.66
N LEU A 212 5.71 2.72 -14.02
CA LEU A 212 6.23 3.16 -12.73
C LEU A 212 7.30 4.26 -12.85
N ARG A 213 7.99 4.34 -14.00
CA ARG A 213 9.04 5.35 -14.27
C ARG A 213 8.48 6.73 -14.63
N ASN A 214 7.33 6.79 -15.28
CA ASN A 214 6.72 8.05 -15.71
C ASN A 214 6.13 8.89 -14.56
N HIS A 215 5.92 8.30 -13.38
CA HIS A 215 5.46 9.02 -12.19
C HIS A 215 6.58 9.65 -11.35
N THR A 216 7.85 9.53 -11.75
CA THR A 216 9.00 10.15 -11.07
C THR A 216 9.53 11.41 -11.75
N THR A 217 9.06 11.76 -12.95
CA THR A 217 9.62 12.86 -13.76
C THR A 217 8.66 14.01 -14.01
N SER A 218 7.56 14.10 -13.25
CA SER A 218 6.69 15.28 -13.26
C SER A 218 7.04 16.19 -12.09
N GLU A 219 8.28 16.68 -12.06
CA GLU A 219 8.72 17.83 -11.26
C GLU A 219 9.12 18.98 -12.19
#